data_AF-A0AA43HX89-F1
#
_entry.id   AF-A0AA43HX89-F1
#
_cell.length_a   1.000
_cell.length_b   1.000
_cell.length_c   1.000
_cell.angle_alpha   90.00
_cell.angle_beta   90.00
_cell.angle_gamma   90.00
#
_symmetry.space_group_name_H-M   'P 1'
#
loop_
_entity.id
_entity.type
_entity.pdbx_description
1 polymer ?
#
loop_
_entity_poly.entity_id
_entity_poly.type
_entity_poly.pdbx_seq_one_letter_code
_entity_poly.pdbx_strand_id
1 'polypeptide(L)'
;MKKLVSLLTIIAVFFCFSACSSVDGDARRAAELSKESLDQVKAQDLQRAEELYKESQDIIARYKGTDQYEEFFAAYNKYLSGEGSND
;
A
#
# COMPACT_ATOMS: atom_id res chain seq x y z
N MET A 1 0.09 -30.26 26.89
CA MET A 1 0.56 -28.84 26.89
C MET A 1 1.55 -28.53 25.77
N LYS A 2 2.64 -29.31 25.58
CA LYS A 2 3.64 -29.06 24.52
C LYS A 2 3.09 -28.99 23.08
N LYS A 3 2.10 -29.85 22.74
CA LYS A 3 1.44 -29.85 21.42
C LYS A 3 0.52 -28.64 21.19
N LEU A 4 -0.09 -28.10 22.24
CA LEU A 4 -0.95 -26.90 22.17
C LEU A 4 -0.10 -25.62 22.03
N VAL A 5 1.02 -25.54 22.76
CA VAL A 5 2.00 -24.46 22.63
C VAL A 5 2.57 -24.45 21.21
N SER A 6 2.98 -25.61 20.68
CA SER A 6 3.49 -25.74 19.31
C SER A 6 2.48 -25.34 18.22
N LEU A 7 1.19 -25.61 18.43
CA LEU A 7 0.15 -25.24 17.47
C LEU A 7 -0.11 -23.73 17.47
N LEU A 8 -0.10 -23.09 18.64
CA LEU A 8 -0.25 -21.65 18.79
C LEU A 8 0.93 -20.88 18.18
N THR A 9 2.16 -21.40 18.29
CA THR A 9 3.34 -20.78 17.66
C THR A 9 3.27 -20.80 16.13
N ILE A 10 2.77 -21.89 15.53
CA ILE A 10 2.63 -22.01 14.07
C ILE A 10 1.57 -21.05 13.52
N ILE A 11 0.45 -20.88 14.23
CA ILE A 11 -0.61 -19.93 13.84
C ILE A 11 -0.11 -18.48 13.94
N ALA A 12 0.62 -18.12 15.00
CA ALA A 12 1.20 -16.78 15.15
C ALA A 12 2.19 -16.44 14.02
N VAL A 13 3.00 -17.41 13.57
CA VAL A 13 3.93 -17.22 12.45
C VAL A 13 3.17 -17.04 11.12
N PHE A 14 2.04 -17.72 10.92
CA PHE A 14 1.22 -17.58 9.70
C PHE A 14 0.55 -16.21 9.56
N PHE A 15 0.18 -15.55 10.66
CA PHE A 15 -0.37 -14.19 10.65
C PHE A 15 0.68 -13.10 10.37
N CYS A 16 1.97 -13.36 10.60
CA CYS A 16 3.03 -12.41 10.28
C CYS A 16 3.32 -12.28 8.79
N PHE A 17 3.04 -13.32 7.98
CA PHE A 17 3.39 -13.32 6.55
C PHE A 17 2.31 -12.78 5.60
N SER A 18 1.06 -12.65 6.05
CA SER A 18 -0.02 -12.07 5.25
C SER A 18 -0.05 -10.54 5.27
N ALA A 19 0.70 -9.90 6.17
CA ALA A 19 0.75 -8.44 6.28
C ALA A 19 1.55 -7.79 5.14
N CYS A 20 2.73 -8.34 4.79
CA CYS A 20 3.60 -7.78 3.75
C CYS A 20 2.98 -7.78 2.34
N SER A 21 2.19 -8.79 1.96
CA SER A 21 1.58 -8.81 0.61
C SER A 21 0.50 -7.75 0.44
N SER A 22 -0.21 -7.41 1.52
CA SER A 22 -1.24 -6.36 1.51
C SER A 22 -0.63 -4.95 1.49
N VAL A 23 0.46 -4.71 2.25
CA VAL A 23 1.12 -3.40 2.34
C VAL A 23 1.72 -2.97 1.00
N ASP A 24 2.53 -3.83 0.36
CA ASP A 24 3.15 -3.51 -0.93
C ASP A 24 2.10 -3.32 -2.04
N GLY A 25 1.05 -4.15 -2.05
CA GLY A 25 -0.04 -4.05 -3.01
C GLY A 25 -0.84 -2.75 -2.87
N ASP A 26 -1.20 -2.37 -1.64
CA ASP A 26 -1.86 -1.10 -1.36
C ASP A 26 -0.95 0.09 -1.70
N ALA A 27 0.34 0.00 -1.38
CA ALA A 27 1.32 1.04 -1.71
C ALA A 27 1.46 1.25 -3.22
N ARG A 28 1.53 0.16 -3.99
CA ARG A 28 1.55 0.19 -5.46
C ARG A 28 0.29 0.83 -6.00
N ARG A 29 -0.89 0.39 -5.54
CA ARG A 29 -2.18 0.92 -5.99
C ARG A 29 -2.33 2.41 -5.69
N ALA A 30 -1.94 2.85 -4.49
CA ALA A 30 -1.95 4.28 -4.15
C ALA A 30 -1.03 5.08 -5.07
N ALA A 31 0.16 4.57 -5.39
CA ALA A 31 1.08 5.23 -6.31
C ALA A 31 0.54 5.30 -7.75
N GLU A 32 -0.10 4.24 -8.24
CA GLU A 32 -0.75 4.20 -9.56
C GLU A 32 -1.88 5.23 -9.65
N LEU A 33 -2.79 5.27 -8.66
CA LEU A 33 -3.87 6.26 -8.59
C LEU A 33 -3.32 7.70 -8.54
N SER A 34 -2.25 7.94 -7.78
CA SER A 34 -1.59 9.24 -7.73
C SER A 34 -1.02 9.65 -9.09
N LYS A 35 -0.39 8.73 -9.83
CA LYS A 35 0.11 8.99 -11.19
C LYS A 35 -1.02 9.28 -12.17
N GLU A 36 -2.08 8.45 -12.15
CA GLU A 36 -3.24 8.62 -13.02
C GLU A 36 -3.94 9.96 -12.75
N SER A 37 -4.08 10.36 -11.48
CA SER A 37 -4.59 11.69 -11.10
C SER A 37 -3.77 12.82 -11.74
N LEU A 38 -2.43 12.73 -11.69
CA LEU A 38 -1.55 13.73 -12.34
C LEU A 38 -1.72 13.76 -13.87
N ASP A 39 -1.95 12.60 -14.50
CA ASP A 39 -2.22 12.55 -15.93
C ASP A 39 -3.58 13.18 -16.29
N GLN A 40 -4.60 13.00 -15.45
CA GLN A 40 -5.88 13.69 -15.61
C GLN A 40 -5.76 15.22 -15.40
N VAL A 41 -4.91 15.67 -14.47
CA VAL A 41 -4.57 17.10 -14.33
C VAL A 41 -3.97 17.64 -15.63
N LYS A 42 -3.04 16.91 -16.26
CA LYS A 42 -2.46 17.31 -17.57
C LYS A 42 -3.50 17.35 -18.68
N ALA A 43 -4.48 16.44 -18.63
CA ALA A 43 -5.61 16.38 -19.55
C ALA A 43 -6.71 17.43 -19.25
N GLN A 44 -6.55 18.26 -18.21
CA GLN A 44 -7.53 19.23 -17.72
C GLN A 44 -8.85 18.62 -17.20
N ASP A 45 -8.90 17.32 -16.94
CA ASP A 45 -10.02 16.65 -16.27
C ASP A 45 -9.82 16.70 -14.75
N LEU A 46 -10.10 17.87 -14.17
CA LEU A 46 -9.86 18.13 -12.75
C LEU A 46 -10.81 17.33 -11.84
N GLN A 47 -12.01 17.02 -12.31
CA GLN A 47 -12.97 16.22 -11.53
C GLN A 47 -12.44 14.79 -11.39
N ARG A 48 -12.03 14.15 -12.49
CA ARG A 48 -11.48 12.80 -12.42
C ARG A 48 -10.16 12.77 -11.67
N ALA A 49 -9.32 13.79 -11.82
CA ALA A 49 -8.10 13.93 -11.04
C ALA A 49 -8.36 13.95 -9.52
N GLU A 50 -9.38 14.68 -9.07
CA GLU A 50 -9.75 14.77 -7.66
C GLU A 50 -10.27 13.42 -7.13
N GLU A 51 -11.11 12.73 -7.89
CA GLU A 51 -11.62 11.40 -7.52
C GLU A 51 -10.48 10.41 -7.30
N LEU A 52 -9.57 10.28 -8.28
CA LEU A 52 -8.41 9.40 -8.20
C LEU A 52 -7.47 9.76 -7.04
N TYR A 53 -7.26 11.06 -6.81
CA TYR A 53 -6.43 11.53 -5.71
C TYR A 53 -7.06 11.17 -4.35
N LYS A 54 -8.37 11.33 -4.18
CA LYS A 54 -9.08 10.93 -2.96
C LYS A 54 -8.97 9.42 -2.72
N GLU A 55 -9.16 8.60 -3.75
CA GLU A 55 -8.98 7.15 -3.63
C GLU A 55 -7.55 6.78 -3.18
N SER A 56 -6.52 7.45 -3.72
CA SER A 56 -5.15 7.29 -3.26
C SER A 56 -4.98 7.69 -1.78
N GLN A 57 -5.53 8.84 -1.38
CA GLN A 57 -5.46 9.31 0.00
C GLN A 57 -6.18 8.38 0.99
N ASP A 58 -7.29 7.76 0.58
CA ASP A 58 -8.02 6.80 1.41
C ASP A 58 -7.18 5.55 1.70
N ILE A 59 -6.39 5.07 0.74
CA ILE A 59 -5.44 3.97 0.95
C ILE A 59 -4.35 4.42 1.93
N ILE A 60 -3.73 5.57 1.70
CA ILE A 60 -2.66 6.11 2.56
C ILE A 60 -3.16 6.30 4.01
N ALA A 61 -4.41 6.75 4.17
CA ALA A 61 -5.01 6.99 5.48
C ALA A 61 -5.14 5.71 6.33
N ARG A 62 -5.31 4.53 5.72
CA ARG A 62 -5.36 3.24 6.45
C ARG A 62 -4.07 2.91 7.19
N TYR A 63 -2.94 3.43 6.71
CA TYR A 63 -1.62 3.14 7.27
C TYR A 63 -1.10 4.24 8.19
N LYS A 64 -1.67 5.45 8.16
CA LYS A 64 -1.22 6.54 9.04
C LYS A 64 -1.39 6.16 10.51
N GLY A 65 -0.29 6.22 11.26
CA GLY A 65 -0.27 5.91 12.69
C GLY A 65 -0.29 4.42 13.02
N THR A 66 -0.12 3.54 12.04
CA THR A 66 0.09 2.11 12.26
C THR A 66 1.59 1.76 12.22
N ASP A 67 1.95 0.62 12.79
CA ASP A 67 3.34 0.10 12.76
C ASP A 67 3.83 -0.22 11.33
N GLN A 68 2.90 -0.27 10.36
CA GLN A 68 3.19 -0.54 8.95
C GLN A 68 3.38 0.73 8.12
N TYR A 69 3.22 1.93 8.72
CA TYR A 69 3.27 3.19 7.99
C TYR A 69 4.60 3.39 7.25
N GLU A 70 5.72 3.12 7.91
CA GLU A 70 7.05 3.31 7.31
C GLU A 70 7.28 2.38 6.11
N GLU A 71 6.92 1.09 6.25
CA GLU A 71 7.01 0.11 5.17
C GLU A 71 6.12 0.50 3.99
N PHE A 72 4.85 0.84 4.26
CA PHE A 72 3.91 1.33 3.26
C PHE A 72 4.44 2.55 2.52
N PHE A 73 4.91 3.55 3.27
CA PHE A 73 5.35 4.83 2.69
C PHE A 73 6.64 4.68 1.87
N ALA A 74 7.57 3.81 2.30
CA ALA A 74 8.75 3.48 1.52
C ALA A 74 8.38 2.81 0.19
N ALA A 75 7.51 1.81 0.22
CA ALA A 75 7.02 1.13 -1.00
C ALA A 75 6.24 2.09 -1.91
N TYR A 76 5.37 2.94 -1.36
CA TYR A 76 4.59 3.93 -2.10
C TYR A 76 5.52 4.87 -2.88
N ASN A 77 6.55 5.40 -2.22
CA ASN A 77 7.51 6.29 -2.88
C ASN A 77 8.33 5.58 -3.96
N LYS A 78 8.72 4.31 -3.75
CA LYS A 78 9.39 3.50 -4.77
C LYS A 78 8.53 3.34 -6.04
N TYR A 79 7.25 3.04 -5.88
CA TYR A 79 6.35 2.94 -7.04
C TYR A 79 6.08 4.32 -7.65
N LEU A 80 5.93 5.38 -6.85
CA LEU A 80 5.65 6.73 -7.33
C LEU A 80 6.82 7.29 -8.17
N SER A 81 8.07 7.08 -7.73
CA SER A 81 9.28 7.53 -8.43
C SER A 81 9.57 6.76 -9.72
N GLY A 82 8.95 5.60 -9.92
CA GLY A 82 9.16 4.75 -11.10
C GLY A 82 10.37 3.80 -10.97
N GLU A 83 10.99 3.69 -9.80
CA GLU A 83 12.09 2.74 -9.55
C GLU A 83 11.61 1.28 -9.43
N GLY A 84 10.31 1.03 -9.45
CA GLY A 84 9.70 -0.32 -9.41
C GLY A 84 9.25 -0.90 -10.76
N SER A 85 9.42 -0.19 -11.88
CA SER A 85 8.94 -0.63 -13.22
C SER A 85 10.04 -1.15 -14.16
N ASN A 86 11.25 -1.36 -13.64
CA ASN A 86 12.33 -2.05 -14.35
C ASN A 86 12.59 -3.41 -13.68
N ASP A 87 11.69 -4.37 -13.89
CA ASP A 87 11.95 -5.82 -13.75
C ASP A 87 10.95 -6.59 -14.64
#